data_AF-A0AAN7MFM9-F1
#
_entry.id   AF-A0AAN7MFM9-F1
#
_cell.length_a   1.000
_cell.length_b   1.000
_cell.length_c   1.000
_cell.angle_alpha   90.00
_cell.angle_beta   90.00
_cell.angle_gamma   90.00
#
_symmetry.space_group_name_H-M   'P 1'
#
loop_
_entity.id
_entity.type
_entity.pdbx_description
1 polymer ?
#
loop_
_entity_poly.entity_id
_entity_poly.type
_entity_poly.pdbx_seq_one_letter_code
_entity_poly.pdbx_strand_id
1 'polypeptide(L)'
;MEAEIRKKVETTVIEILKKADLREMTEFKLRAAVSAELGISLSTVDCKMLIRDLVESFLLTDVQETVEDEQVEFPEGARPSIRGNSITKANDALMKKKTPEVR
;
A
#
# COMPACT_ATOMS: atom_id res chain seq x y z
N MET A 1 -17.72 3.67 4.35
CA MET A 1 -17.59 5.07 4.82
C MET A 1 -18.43 5.99 3.94
N GLU A 2 -19.09 7.00 4.52
CA GLU A 2 -19.85 8.02 3.78
C GLU A 2 -18.91 8.90 2.94
N ALA A 3 -19.27 9.23 1.69
CA ALA A 3 -18.37 9.90 0.76
C ALA A 3 -17.92 11.31 1.24
N GLU A 4 -18.79 12.00 1.98
CA GLU A 4 -18.47 13.30 2.58
C GLU A 4 -17.44 13.18 3.70
N ILE A 5 -17.60 12.18 4.58
CA ILE A 5 -16.64 11.90 5.66
C ILE A 5 -15.30 11.48 5.06
N ARG A 6 -15.32 10.67 4.00
CA ARG A 6 -14.11 10.26 3.26
C ARG A 6 -13.32 11.47 2.76
N LYS A 7 -13.98 12.42 2.09
CA LYS A 7 -13.32 13.63 1.58
C LYS A 7 -12.76 14.49 2.71
N LYS A 8 -13.51 14.66 3.81
CA LYS A 8 -13.01 15.39 4.99
C LYS A 8 -11.74 14.77 5.55
N VAL A 9 -11.73 13.44 5.72
CA VAL A 9 -10.54 12.70 6.17
C VAL A 9 -9.37 12.92 5.21
N GLU A 10 -9.60 12.82 3.91
CA GLU A 10 -8.58 13.02 2.88
C GLU A 10 -7.97 14.43 2.92
N THR A 11 -8.80 15.47 2.96
CA THR A 11 -8.32 16.85 3.05
C THR A 11 -7.51 17.08 4.33
N THR A 12 -8.01 16.62 5.47
CA THR A 12 -7.33 16.75 6.76
C THR A 12 -6.00 15.99 6.78
N VAL A 13 -5.94 14.77 6.24
CA VAL A 13 -4.71 13.99 6.12
C VAL A 13 -3.64 14.75 5.32
N ILE A 14 -4.00 15.27 4.15
CA ILE A 14 -3.07 16.01 3.30
C ILE A 14 -2.60 17.30 4.00
N GLU A 15 -3.48 18.02 4.68
CA GLU A 15 -3.11 19.23 5.41
C GLU A 15 -2.16 18.95 6.57
N ILE A 16 -2.36 17.85 7.30
CA ILE A 16 -1.44 17.43 8.36
C ILE A 16 -0.09 17.02 7.77
N LEU A 17 -0.09 16.20 6.71
CA LEU A 17 1.15 15.75 6.05
C LEU A 17 1.99 16.92 5.52
N LYS A 18 1.35 17.95 4.97
CA LYS A 18 2.03 19.17 4.49
C LYS A 18 2.68 20.01 5.60
N LYS A 19 2.14 19.96 6.81
CA LYS A 19 2.64 20.75 7.97
C LYS A 19 3.57 19.93 8.86
N ALA A 20 3.52 18.60 8.73
CA ALA A 20 4.26 17.67 9.55
C ALA A 20 5.61 17.33 8.93
N ASP A 21 6.54 16.91 9.78
CA ASP A 21 7.78 16.32 9.33
C ASP A 21 7.54 14.87 8.87
N LEU A 22 7.71 14.61 7.57
CA LEU A 22 7.54 13.29 6.95
C LEU A 22 8.54 12.24 7.48
N ARG A 23 9.67 12.64 8.07
CA ARG A 23 10.64 11.71 8.68
C ARG A 23 10.14 11.16 10.01
N GLU A 24 9.41 11.97 10.78
CA GLU A 24 8.88 11.58 12.09
C GLU A 24 7.42 11.13 12.05
N MET A 25 6.67 11.58 11.05
CA MET A 25 5.26 11.27 10.89
C MET A 25 5.10 9.82 10.41
N THR A 26 4.28 9.07 11.13
CA THR A 26 3.92 7.69 10.77
C THR A 26 2.42 7.58 10.62
N GLU A 27 1.93 6.55 9.91
CA GLU A 27 0.49 6.27 9.78
C GLU A 27 -0.22 6.29 11.15
N PHE A 28 0.43 5.79 12.19
CA PHE A 28 -0.12 5.78 13.55
C PHE A 28 -0.31 7.19 14.12
N LYS A 29 0.74 8.04 14.05
CA LYS A 29 0.68 9.43 14.51
C LYS A 29 -0.33 10.24 13.70
N LEU A 30 -0.34 10.02 12.38
CA LEU A 30 -1.27 10.66 11.46
C LEU A 30 -2.72 10.30 11.79
N ARG A 31 -3.03 9.02 12.00
CA ARG A 31 -4.36 8.58 12.42
C ARG A 31 -4.80 9.22 13.73
N ALA A 32 -3.89 9.36 14.70
CA ALA A 32 -4.19 10.02 15.96
C ALA A 32 -4.48 11.52 15.77
N ALA A 33 -3.68 12.21 14.94
CA ALA A 33 -3.87 13.63 14.64
C ALA A 33 -5.19 13.89 13.92
N VAL A 34 -5.50 13.13 12.87
CA VAL A 34 -6.75 13.27 12.10
C VAL A 34 -7.96 12.93 12.98
N SER A 35 -7.84 11.91 13.85
CA SER A 35 -8.90 11.54 14.79
C SER A 35 -9.16 12.64 15.82
N ALA A 36 -8.11 13.31 16.30
CA ALA A 36 -8.22 14.46 17.19
C ALA A 36 -8.87 15.66 16.50
N GLU A 37 -8.57 15.89 15.23
CA GLU A 37 -9.08 17.04 14.47
C GLU A 37 -10.55 16.86 14.03
N LEU A 38 -10.93 15.67 13.59
CA LEU A 38 -12.30 15.37 13.16
C LEU A 38 -13.20 14.88 14.30
N GLY A 39 -12.65 14.59 15.48
CA GLY A 39 -13.39 14.05 16.62
C GLY A 39 -13.99 12.67 16.38
N ILE A 40 -13.50 11.91 15.39
CA ILE A 40 -13.99 10.58 15.02
C ILE A 40 -12.90 9.52 15.12
N SER A 41 -13.26 8.32 15.53
CA SER A 41 -12.34 7.20 15.66
C SER A 41 -12.05 6.55 14.30
N LEU A 42 -10.90 6.85 13.72
CA LEU A 42 -10.43 6.30 12.43
C LEU A 42 -9.80 4.89 12.58
N SER A 43 -10.28 4.09 13.54
CA SER A 43 -9.73 2.77 13.86
C SER A 43 -10.28 1.64 12.97
N THR A 44 -11.28 1.94 12.14
CA THR A 44 -11.87 0.95 11.22
C THR A 44 -10.88 0.58 10.11
N VAL A 45 -11.01 -0.63 9.58
CA VAL A 45 -10.13 -1.15 8.51
C VAL A 45 -10.16 -0.24 7.29
N ASP A 46 -11.35 0.24 6.91
CA ASP A 46 -11.52 1.20 5.80
C ASP A 46 -10.69 2.47 5.97
N CYS A 47 -10.64 3.04 7.19
CA CYS A 47 -9.87 4.25 7.47
C CYS A 47 -8.37 3.98 7.41
N LYS A 48 -7.91 2.82 7.90
CA LYS A 48 -6.50 2.43 7.85
C LYS A 48 -6.02 2.28 6.41
N MET A 49 -6.78 1.58 5.58
CA MET A 49 -6.47 1.43 4.16
C MET A 49 -6.42 2.80 3.47
N LEU A 50 -7.42 3.64 3.73
CA LEU A 50 -7.46 4.99 3.15
C LEU A 50 -6.26 5.85 3.57
N ILE A 51 -5.91 5.88 4.86
CA ILE A 51 -4.77 6.68 5.34
C ILE A 51 -3.48 6.17 4.73
N ARG A 52 -3.29 4.84 4.66
CA ARG A 52 -2.12 4.24 4.01
C ARG A 52 -2.01 4.64 2.55
N ASP A 53 -3.08 4.47 1.77
CA ASP A 53 -3.09 4.78 0.35
C ASP A 53 -2.87 6.30 0.10
N LEU A 54 -3.37 7.17 1.00
CA LEU A 54 -3.11 8.61 0.95
C LEU A 54 -1.66 8.96 1.28
N VAL A 55 -1.08 8.36 2.32
CA VAL A 55 0.34 8.59 2.65
C VAL A 55 1.25 8.10 1.53
N GLU A 56 0.96 6.93 0.97
CA GLU A 56 1.72 6.37 -0.15
C GLU A 56 1.63 7.26 -1.39
N SER A 57 0.42 7.68 -1.78
CA SER A 57 0.23 8.59 -2.92
C SER A 57 0.85 9.97 -2.69
N PHE A 58 0.80 10.47 -1.46
CA PHE A 58 1.46 11.72 -1.07
C PHE A 58 2.97 11.62 -1.24
N LEU A 59 3.60 10.60 -0.65
CA LEU A 59 5.05 10.38 -0.75
C LEU A 59 5.49 10.12 -2.20
N LEU A 60 4.73 9.36 -2.98
CA LEU A 60 5.03 9.14 -4.39
C LEU A 60 4.99 10.43 -5.22
N THR A 61 4.15 11.39 -4.84
CA THR A 61 4.05 12.69 -5.51
C THR A 61 5.15 13.65 -5.05
N ASP A 62 5.50 13.64 -3.76
CA ASP A 62 6.47 14.55 -3.13
C ASP A 62 7.93 14.17 -3.43
N VAL A 63 8.22 12.88 -3.67
CA VAL A 63 9.54 12.39 -4.11
C VAL A 63 9.97 13.02 -5.45
N GLN A 64 9.05 13.60 -6.21
CA GLN A 64 9.37 14.34 -7.42
C GLN A 64 10.02 15.72 -7.13
N GLU A 65 9.83 16.29 -5.93
CA GLU A 65 10.27 17.66 -5.60
C GLU A 65 11.51 17.70 -4.68
N THR A 66 11.90 16.59 -4.03
CA THR A 66 13.06 16.52 -3.11
C THR A 66 14.26 15.73 -3.66
N VAL A 67 14.47 15.70 -4.97
CA VAL A 67 15.70 15.18 -5.60
C VAL A 67 16.67 16.29 -5.98
N GLU A 68 16.89 17.24 -5.08
CA GLU A 68 18.09 18.07 -5.06
C GLU A 68 18.70 17.93 -3.65
N ASP A 69 19.93 17.43 -3.58
CA ASP A 69 20.74 17.13 -2.38
C ASP A 69 20.40 15.85 -1.58
N GLU A 70 20.73 14.70 -2.15
CA GLU A 70 21.79 13.84 -1.58
C GLU A 70 22.24 12.82 -2.65
N GLN A 71 23.45 13.00 -3.15
CA GLN A 71 24.17 12.08 -4.03
C GLN A 71 24.38 10.73 -3.30
N VAL A 72 23.46 9.80 -3.49
CA VAL A 72 23.73 8.37 -3.27
C VAL A 72 23.95 7.75 -4.65
N GLU A 73 25.22 7.56 -5.00
CA GLU A 73 25.63 6.67 -6.10
C GLU A 73 25.02 5.29 -5.86
N PHE A 74 23.97 4.96 -6.59
CA PHE A 74 23.60 3.57 -6.81
C PHE A 74 24.53 3.01 -7.90
N PRO A 75 25.36 1.99 -7.63
CA PRO A 75 26.05 1.30 -8.71
C PRO A 75 25.00 0.61 -9.59
N GLU A 76 24.88 1.15 -10.80
CA GLU A 76 24.13 0.60 -11.92
C GLU A 76 24.59 -0.83 -12.21
N GLY A 77 23.78 -1.84 -11.85
CA GLY A 77 24.19 -3.23 -12.12
C GLY A 77 23.41 -4.39 -11.50
N ALA A 78 22.39 -4.19 -10.65
CA ALA A 78 21.64 -5.30 -10.07
C ALA A 78 20.20 -5.35 -10.59
N ARG A 79 20.01 -5.93 -11.79
CA ARG A 79 18.71 -6.52 -12.16
C ARG A 79 18.36 -7.55 -11.06
N PRO A 80 17.20 -7.50 -10.40
CA PRO A 80 16.71 -8.68 -9.72
C PRO A 80 16.41 -9.72 -10.80
N SER A 81 17.33 -10.67 -10.93
CA SER A 81 17.11 -11.94 -11.61
C SER A 81 15.83 -12.54 -11.03
N ILE A 82 14.73 -12.49 -11.79
CA ILE A 82 13.54 -13.28 -11.51
C ILE A 82 13.98 -14.73 -11.67
N ARG A 83 14.50 -15.29 -10.58
CA ARG A 83 14.79 -16.70 -10.43
C ARG A 83 13.43 -17.39 -10.38
N GLY A 84 13.12 -18.08 -11.48
CA GLY A 84 11.89 -18.82 -11.65
C GLY A 84 11.63 -19.74 -10.46
N ASN A 85 10.50 -19.51 -9.80
CA ASN A 85 9.90 -20.52 -8.95
C ASN A 85 8.90 -21.30 -9.78
N SER A 86 9.36 -22.50 -10.14
CA SER A 86 8.62 -23.62 -10.67
C SER A 86 7.37 -23.92 -9.83
N ILE A 87 6.19 -23.46 -10.27
CA ILE A 87 4.94 -24.15 -9.92
C ILE A 87 4.76 -25.24 -10.95
N THR A 88 5.52 -26.32 -10.78
CA THR A 88 5.30 -27.57 -11.50
C THR A 88 3.99 -28.20 -11.05
N LYS A 89 3.16 -28.53 -12.05
CA LYS A 89 2.34 -29.75 -12.16
C LYS A 89 1.24 -29.95 -11.10
N ALA A 90 -0.01 -29.66 -11.47
CA ALA A 90 -1.16 -30.32 -10.85
C ALA A 90 -2.47 -30.43 -11.67
N ASN A 91 -2.57 -29.92 -12.91
CA ASN A 91 -3.87 -29.87 -13.61
C ASN A 91 -3.90 -30.53 -14.99
N ASP A 92 -3.21 -31.65 -15.17
CA ASP A 92 -3.29 -32.46 -16.40
C ASP A 92 -3.44 -33.97 -16.09
N ALA A 93 -4.32 -34.33 -15.13
CA ALA A 93 -4.58 -35.73 -14.80
C ALA A 93 -5.95 -35.95 -14.12
N LEU A 94 -7.08 -35.64 -14.78
CA LEU A 94 -8.35 -36.31 -14.42
C LEU A 94 -9.37 -36.44 -15.56
N MET A 95 -8.92 -36.53 -16.81
CA MET A 95 -9.74 -37.15 -17.85
C MET A 95 -9.06 -38.41 -18.35
N LYS A 96 -9.81 -39.53 -18.25
CA LYS A 96 -9.52 -40.87 -18.80
C LYS A 96 -8.62 -41.75 -17.93
N LYS A 97 -9.22 -42.53 -17.01
CA LYS A 97 -9.19 -44.01 -16.96
C LYS A 97 -10.25 -44.51 -15.97
N LYS A 98 -11.49 -44.66 -16.43
CA LYS A 98 -12.46 -45.56 -15.79
C LYS A 98 -13.13 -46.41 -16.87
N THR A 99 -12.38 -47.40 -17.31
CA THR A 99 -12.83 -48.63 -17.97
C THR A 99 -11.83 -49.72 -17.56
N PRO A 100 -12.17 -51.02 -17.50
CA PRO A 100 -13.46 -51.69 -17.66
C PRO A 100 -13.79 -52.77 -16.57
N GLU A 101 -14.95 -53.41 -16.75
CA GLU A 101 -15.23 -54.85 -16.59
C GLU A 101 -15.68 -55.50 -15.24
N VAL A 102 -16.73 -56.33 -15.40
CA VAL A 102 -17.23 -57.52 -14.65
C VAL A 102 -17.91 -57.33 -13.29
N ARG A 103 -19.25 -57.47 -13.26
CA ARG A 103 -19.92 -58.75 -12.91
C ARG A 103 -21.40 -58.75 -13.27
#